data_AF-A0A7V9RTU8-F1
#
_entry.id   AF-A0A7V9RTU8-F1
#
_cell.length_a   1.000
_cell.length_b   1.000
_cell.length_c   1.000
_cell.angle_alpha   90.00
_cell.angle_beta   90.00
_cell.angle_gamma   90.00
#
_symmetry.space_group_name_H-M   'P 1'
#
loop_
_entity.id
_entity.type
_entity.pdbx_description
1 polymer ?
#
loop_
_entity_poly.entity_id
_entity_poly.type
_entity_poly.pdbx_seq_one_letter_code
_entity_poly.pdbx_strand_id
1 'polypeptide(L)'
;MIVYRITHKKFADKLVASGIENRWNLSGQFIIYTSENRALACLENLVHTNGESLCSDLYMCLSILIPGNAGVTHISLKDIPQNFTNEKSIAITKEIGNKWYKANNHLLLQTPSVIIPSENNFMINTMHDDFMKKKL
;
A
#
# COMPACT_ATOMS: atom_id res chain seq x y z
N MET A 1 -8.57 8.91 9.11
CA MET A 1 -7.27 9.47 8.66
C MET A 1 -7.29 9.65 7.14
N ILE A 2 -6.35 10.38 6.54
CA ILE A 2 -6.23 10.47 5.07
C ILE A 2 -4.95 9.76 4.65
N VAL A 3 -5.04 8.90 3.64
CA VAL A 3 -3.89 8.26 2.99
C VAL A 3 -3.78 8.71 1.54
N TYR A 4 -2.59 8.60 0.97
CA TYR A 4 -2.26 9.17 -0.33
C TYR A 4 -1.79 8.11 -1.31
N ARG A 5 -2.23 8.20 -2.55
CA ARG A 5 -1.78 7.35 -3.65
C ARG A 5 -1.44 8.21 -4.84
N ILE A 6 -0.24 8.07 -5.38
CA ILE A 6 0.08 8.64 -6.68
C ILE A 6 -0.13 7.55 -7.73
N THR A 7 -0.91 7.88 -8.76
CA THR A 7 -1.24 6.95 -9.84
C THR A 7 -1.40 7.68 -11.16
N HIS A 8 -1.40 6.93 -12.26
CA HIS A 8 -1.62 7.47 -13.58
C HIS A 8 -3.06 8.01 -13.70
N LYS A 9 -3.27 9.17 -14.33
CA LYS A 9 -4.55 9.90 -14.49
C LYS A 9 -5.69 9.02 -14.96
N LYS A 10 -5.43 8.13 -15.92
CA LYS A 10 -6.39 7.14 -16.45
C LYS A 10 -6.99 6.18 -15.40
N PHE A 11 -6.41 6.12 -14.20
CA PHE A 11 -6.89 5.35 -13.06
C PHE A 11 -7.27 6.23 -11.86
N ALA A 12 -7.16 7.55 -11.96
CA ALA A 12 -7.37 8.47 -10.84
C ALA A 12 -8.83 8.52 -10.38
N ASP A 13 -9.77 8.21 -11.27
CA ASP A 13 -11.20 8.11 -11.01
C ASP A 13 -11.62 6.74 -10.43
N LYS A 14 -10.68 5.80 -10.31
CA LYS A 14 -10.95 4.41 -9.93
C LYS A 14 -10.03 3.99 -8.80
N LEU A 15 -10.61 3.69 -7.64
CA LEU A 15 -9.88 3.06 -6.55
C LEU A 15 -9.75 1.55 -6.83
N VAL A 16 -8.85 1.19 -7.75
CA VAL A 16 -8.64 -0.20 -8.19
C VAL A 16 -7.21 -0.68 -7.95
N ALA A 17 -7.06 -1.99 -7.75
CA ALA A 17 -5.77 -2.68 -7.66
C ALA A 17 -5.52 -3.50 -8.94
N SER A 18 -4.25 -3.68 -9.31
CA SER A 18 -3.88 -4.44 -10.51
C SER A 18 -3.89 -5.96 -10.29
N GLY A 19 -3.78 -6.42 -9.03
CA GLY A 19 -3.57 -7.84 -8.71
C GLY A 19 -2.15 -8.33 -9.00
N ILE A 20 -1.25 -7.45 -9.46
CA ILE A 20 0.16 -7.77 -9.66
C ILE A 20 0.83 -7.94 -8.30
N GLU A 21 1.69 -8.95 -8.18
CA GLU A 21 2.47 -9.16 -6.97
C GLU A 21 3.37 -7.97 -6.63
N ASN A 22 3.48 -7.67 -5.35
CA ASN A 22 4.35 -6.63 -4.81
C ASN A 22 4.82 -7.06 -3.41
N ARG A 23 5.47 -6.17 -2.67
CA ARG A 23 6.12 -6.49 -1.38
C ARG A 23 5.20 -7.14 -0.35
N TRP A 24 3.93 -6.78 -0.35
CA TRP A 24 2.94 -7.18 0.66
C TRP A 24 1.78 -7.98 0.07
N ASN A 25 1.93 -8.54 -1.13
CA ASN A 25 0.88 -9.35 -1.75
C ASN A 25 1.44 -10.38 -2.74
N LEU A 26 0.74 -11.51 -2.85
CA LEU A 26 0.95 -12.49 -3.91
C LEU A 26 0.20 -12.09 -5.18
N SER A 27 0.59 -12.70 -6.30
CA SER A 27 -0.10 -12.52 -7.58
C SER A 27 -1.58 -12.94 -7.45
N GLY A 28 -2.48 -12.15 -8.01
CA GLY A 28 -3.93 -12.32 -7.91
C GLY A 28 -4.57 -11.72 -6.65
N GLN A 29 -3.79 -11.11 -5.75
CA GLN A 29 -4.32 -10.40 -4.58
C GLN A 29 -4.46 -8.91 -4.89
N PHE A 30 -5.69 -8.40 -4.80
CA PHE A 30 -6.05 -7.04 -5.16
C PHE A 30 -5.85 -6.11 -3.95
N ILE A 31 -4.64 -5.58 -3.83
CA ILE A 31 -4.26 -4.66 -2.75
C ILE A 31 -3.93 -3.28 -3.33
N ILE A 32 -4.47 -2.24 -2.71
CA ILE A 32 -4.16 -0.85 -3.06
C ILE A 32 -3.10 -0.33 -2.11
N TYR A 33 -1.99 0.12 -2.70
CA TYR A 33 -0.87 0.72 -1.99
C TYR A 33 -1.07 2.22 -1.83
N THR A 34 -0.90 2.70 -0.61
CA THR A 34 -1.00 4.12 -0.23
C THR A 34 0.06 4.45 0.81
N SER A 35 0.29 5.75 1.03
CA SER A 35 1.25 6.26 2.01
C SER A 35 0.58 7.23 2.97
N GLU A 36 1.11 7.36 4.18
CA GLU A 36 0.54 8.26 5.20
C GLU A 36 0.65 9.74 4.83
N ASN A 37 1.60 10.09 3.95
CA ASN A 37 1.81 11.46 3.49
C ASN A 37 2.14 11.50 1.98
N ARG A 38 1.98 12.69 1.36
CA ARG A 38 2.19 12.89 -0.08
C ARG A 38 3.66 12.76 -0.48
N ALA A 39 4.57 13.20 0.39
CA ALA A 39 6.00 13.14 0.12
C ALA A 39 6.47 11.69 0.01
N LEU A 40 6.01 10.82 0.91
CA LEU A 40 6.25 9.38 0.86
C LEU A 40 5.63 8.73 -0.36
N ALA A 41 4.37 9.05 -0.70
CA ALA A 41 3.73 8.52 -1.90
C ALA A 41 4.52 8.89 -3.18
N CYS A 42 5.10 10.08 -3.21
CA CYS A 42 6.00 10.55 -4.28
C CYS A 42 7.30 9.75 -4.29
N LEU A 43 7.95 9.63 -3.14
CA LEU A 43 9.23 8.93 -3.00
C LEU A 43 9.12 7.46 -3.38
N GLU A 44 8.04 6.78 -2.94
CA GLU A 44 7.76 5.40 -3.34
C GLU A 44 7.62 5.31 -4.87
N ASN A 45 6.90 6.21 -5.53
CA ASN A 45 6.80 6.20 -6.99
C ASN A 45 8.14 6.49 -7.68
N LEU A 46 8.94 7.44 -7.20
CA LEU A 46 10.25 7.75 -7.77
C LEU A 46 11.20 6.55 -7.68
N VAL A 47 11.29 5.91 -6.51
CA VAL A 47 12.17 4.75 -6.32
C VAL A 47 11.72 3.57 -7.19
N HIS A 48 10.41 3.30 -7.26
CA HIS A 48 9.90 2.18 -8.07
C HIS A 48 9.98 2.43 -9.60
N THR A 49 10.05 3.68 -10.04
CA THR A 49 10.16 4.06 -11.46
C THR A 49 11.60 4.35 -11.88
N ASN A 50 12.60 4.05 -11.02
CA ASN A 50 14.00 4.44 -11.21
C ASN A 50 14.17 5.94 -11.54
N GLY A 51 13.29 6.79 -11.01
CA GLY A 51 13.30 8.25 -11.21
C GLY A 51 12.73 8.74 -12.54
N GLU A 52 12.24 7.86 -13.42
CA GLU A 52 11.92 8.25 -14.80
C GLU A 52 10.55 8.92 -14.97
N SER A 53 9.59 8.80 -14.06
CA SER A 53 8.20 9.16 -14.42
C SER A 53 7.29 9.74 -13.33
N LEU A 54 7.66 10.89 -12.75
CA LEU A 54 6.69 11.76 -12.08
C LEU A 54 6.59 13.17 -12.67
N CYS A 55 7.49 13.55 -13.57
CA CYS A 55 7.54 14.87 -14.20
C CYS A 55 6.57 15.04 -15.39
N SER A 56 5.62 14.13 -15.58
CA SER A 56 4.62 14.25 -16.65
C SER A 56 3.26 14.61 -16.07
N ASP A 57 2.46 15.34 -16.85
CA ASP A 57 1.04 15.59 -16.59
C ASP A 57 0.19 14.32 -16.65
N LEU A 58 0.77 13.13 -16.52
CA LEU A 58 0.10 11.84 -16.57
C LEU A 58 -0.20 11.28 -15.18
N TYR A 59 0.28 11.89 -14.10
CA TYR A 59 0.05 11.42 -12.73
C TYR A 59 -0.89 12.34 -11.94
N MET A 60 -1.56 11.75 -10.95
CA MET A 60 -2.41 12.43 -9.99
C MET A 60 -2.18 11.89 -8.59
N CYS A 61 -2.26 12.79 -7.61
CA CYS A 61 -2.26 12.43 -6.20
C CYS A 61 -3.72 12.29 -5.71
N LEU A 62 -4.09 11.08 -5.36
CA LEU A 62 -5.36 10.77 -4.71
C LEU A 62 -5.23 10.96 -3.21
N SER A 63 -6.25 11.57 -2.60
CA SER A 63 -6.43 11.67 -1.15
C SER A 63 -7.62 10.81 -0.77
N ILE A 64 -7.40 9.76 0.02
CA ILE A 64 -8.41 8.75 0.35
C ILE A 64 -8.72 8.88 1.83
N LEU A 65 -9.99 9.15 2.16
CA LEU A 65 -10.43 9.29 3.54
C LEU A 65 -10.74 7.90 4.11
N ILE A 66 -9.97 7.50 5.12
CA ILE A 66 -10.23 6.29 5.90
C ILE A 66 -11.10 6.66 7.11
N PRO A 67 -12.28 6.02 7.31
CA PRO A 67 -13.08 6.16 8.52
C PRO A 67 -12.30 5.82 9.79
N GLY A 68 -12.59 6.51 10.88
CA GLY A 68 -11.92 6.26 12.17
C GLY A 68 -12.20 4.89 12.78
N ASN A 69 -13.25 4.20 12.34
CA ASN A 69 -13.62 2.85 12.75
C ASN A 69 -13.15 1.76 11.78
N ALA A 70 -12.37 2.11 10.75
CA ALA A 70 -11.77 1.11 9.87
C ALA A 70 -10.73 0.30 10.66
N GLY A 71 -10.87 -1.02 10.65
CA GLY A 71 -9.90 -1.91 11.29
C GLY A 71 -8.51 -1.81 10.64
N VAL A 72 -7.46 -1.82 11.46
CA VAL A 72 -6.06 -1.73 11.03
C VAL A 72 -5.24 -2.84 11.69
N THR A 73 -4.52 -3.62 10.88
CA THR A 73 -3.42 -4.46 11.35
C THR A 73 -2.12 -3.67 11.29
N HIS A 74 -1.34 -3.65 12.37
CA HIS A 74 -0.06 -2.96 12.43
C HIS A 74 1.10 -3.96 12.32
N ILE A 75 2.06 -3.67 11.44
CA ILE A 75 3.36 -4.35 11.38
C ILE A 75 4.41 -3.35 11.80
N SER A 76 5.23 -3.72 12.77
CA SER A 76 6.38 -2.94 13.23
C SER A 76 7.67 -3.42 12.56
N LEU A 77 8.74 -2.62 12.68
CA LEU A 77 10.08 -3.03 12.24
C LEU A 77 10.60 -4.29 12.95
N LYS A 78 10.05 -4.64 14.12
CA LYS A 78 10.42 -5.84 14.87
C LYS A 78 9.77 -7.11 14.31
N ASP A 79 8.69 -6.94 13.54
CA ASP A 79 7.93 -8.05 12.95
C ASP A 79 8.47 -8.47 11.58
N ILE A 80 9.48 -7.75 11.07
CA ILE A 80 10.12 -8.00 9.78
C ILE A 80 11.62 -8.28 9.94
N PRO A 81 12.24 -9.02 9.01
CA PRO A 81 13.66 -9.28 9.06
C PRO A 81 14.49 -8.00 9.04
N GLN A 82 15.62 -8.01 9.75
CA GLN A 82 16.61 -6.94 9.65
C GLN A 82 17.13 -6.87 8.20
N ASN A 83 17.19 -5.66 7.61
CA ASN A 83 17.52 -5.43 6.19
C ASN A 83 16.54 -6.12 5.22
N PHE A 84 15.25 -5.79 5.32
CA PHE A 84 14.16 -6.41 4.56
C PHE A 84 14.09 -6.06 3.05
N THR A 85 15.23 -5.68 2.47
CA THR A 85 15.39 -5.36 1.05
C THR A 85 15.88 -6.55 0.20
N ASN A 86 16.41 -7.61 0.83
CA ASN A 86 16.85 -8.81 0.12
C ASN A 86 15.68 -9.74 -0.27
N GLU A 87 15.91 -10.65 -1.23
CA GLU A 87 14.90 -11.58 -1.76
C GLU A 87 14.22 -12.42 -0.67
N LYS A 88 14.99 -12.96 0.28
CA LYS A 88 14.45 -13.75 1.40
C LYS A 88 13.46 -12.93 2.23
N SER A 89 13.75 -11.67 2.44
CA SER A 89 12.90 -10.78 3.22
C SER A 89 11.64 -10.36 2.45
N ILE A 90 11.73 -10.22 1.13
CA ILE A 90 10.57 -9.99 0.27
C ILE A 90 9.59 -11.17 0.35
N ALA A 91 10.09 -12.41 0.37
CA ALA A 91 9.24 -13.59 0.54
C ALA A 91 8.51 -13.57 1.91
N ILE A 92 9.19 -13.14 2.97
CA ILE A 92 8.61 -13.03 4.31
C ILE A 92 7.53 -11.93 4.35
N THR A 93 7.78 -10.74 3.80
CA THR A 93 6.79 -9.66 3.76
C THR A 93 5.58 -10.03 2.91
N LYS A 94 5.79 -10.76 1.80
CA LYS A 94 4.69 -11.29 0.99
C LYS A 94 3.83 -12.26 1.78
N GLU A 95 4.44 -13.15 2.57
CA GLU A 95 3.67 -14.10 3.38
C GLU A 95 2.91 -13.44 4.52
N ILE A 96 3.48 -12.41 5.16
CA ILE A 96 2.76 -11.57 6.14
C ILE A 96 1.54 -10.92 5.48
N GLY A 97 1.73 -10.29 4.32
CA GLY A 97 0.66 -9.65 3.57
C GLY A 97 -0.41 -10.63 3.09
N ASN A 98 -0.01 -11.81 2.62
CA ASN A 98 -0.90 -12.91 2.23
C ASN A 98 -1.79 -13.37 3.38
N LYS A 99 -1.23 -13.55 4.58
CA LYS A 99 -1.99 -13.92 5.77
C LYS A 99 -3.01 -12.85 6.14
N TRP A 100 -2.61 -11.58 6.15
CA TRP A 100 -3.51 -10.45 6.40
C TRP A 100 -4.64 -10.39 5.36
N TYR A 101 -4.31 -10.46 4.07
CA TYR A 101 -5.28 -10.39 2.98
C TYR A 101 -6.33 -11.49 3.07
N LYS A 102 -5.90 -12.73 3.33
CA LYS A 102 -6.78 -13.90 3.46
C LYS A 102 -7.64 -13.85 4.73
N ALA A 103 -7.07 -13.37 5.84
CA ALA A 103 -7.81 -13.24 7.09
C ALA A 103 -8.99 -12.25 6.94
N ASN A 104 -8.82 -11.20 6.14
CA ASN A 104 -9.86 -10.23 5.81
C ASN A 104 -10.57 -9.61 7.04
N ASN A 105 -9.90 -9.59 8.19
CA ASN A 105 -10.44 -9.08 9.46
C ASN A 105 -10.38 -7.55 9.56
N HIS A 106 -9.43 -6.94 8.85
CA HIS A 106 -9.17 -5.50 8.88
C HIS A 106 -9.05 -4.97 7.46
N LEU A 107 -9.59 -3.77 7.25
CA LEU A 107 -9.53 -3.06 5.97
C LEU A 107 -8.10 -2.69 5.61
N LEU A 108 -7.31 -2.31 6.61
CA LEU A 108 -5.97 -1.77 6.42
C LEU A 108 -4.88 -2.66 7.02
N LEU A 109 -3.74 -2.65 6.34
CA LEU A 109 -2.45 -3.07 6.88
C LEU A 109 -1.51 -1.86 6.87
N GLN A 110 -1.09 -1.43 8.05
CA GLN A 110 -0.05 -0.43 8.21
C GLN A 110 1.31 -1.11 8.28
N THR A 111 2.28 -0.62 7.51
CA THR A 111 3.65 -1.13 7.49
C THR A 111 4.65 0.01 7.41
N PRO A 112 5.85 -0.13 7.99
CA PRO A 112 6.92 0.84 7.78
C PRO A 112 7.30 0.92 6.30
N SER A 113 7.64 2.11 5.82
CA SER A 113 8.27 2.25 4.50
C SER A 113 9.66 1.62 4.52
N VAL A 114 10.01 0.99 3.39
CA VAL A 114 11.36 0.48 3.16
C VAL A 114 12.35 1.64 2.99
N ILE A 115 11.86 2.76 2.44
CA ILE A 115 12.69 3.90 2.06
C ILE A 115 12.92 4.81 3.28
N ILE A 116 11.86 5.09 4.05
CA ILE A 116 11.91 5.88 5.29
C ILE A 116 11.27 5.07 6.43
N PRO A 117 12.05 4.26 7.17
CA PRO A 117 11.51 3.36 8.20
C PRO A 117 10.74 4.02 9.35
N SER A 118 10.90 5.33 9.54
CA SER A 118 10.14 6.13 10.52
C SER A 118 8.76 6.56 10.02
N GLU A 119 8.45 6.32 8.74
CA GLU A 119 7.17 6.64 8.10
C GLU A 119 6.44 5.37 7.66
N ASN A 120 5.13 5.48 7.44
CA ASN A 120 4.25 4.34 7.16
C ASN A 120 3.57 4.39 5.79
N ASN A 121 3.49 3.20 5.19
CA ASN A 121 2.57 2.89 4.11
C ASN A 121 1.34 2.17 4.66
N PHE A 122 0.23 2.30 3.92
CA PHE A 122 -1.03 1.62 4.20
C PHE A 122 -1.48 0.85 2.96
N MET A 123 -1.75 -0.44 3.15
CA MET A 123 -2.38 -1.29 2.16
C MET A 123 -3.87 -1.39 2.45
N ILE A 124 -4.70 -1.22 1.41
CA ILE A 124 -6.15 -1.38 1.48
C ILE A 124 -6.53 -2.70 0.83
N ASN A 125 -7.23 -3.55 1.57
CA ASN A 125 -7.75 -4.81 1.08
C ASN A 125 -9.05 -4.59 0.31
N THR A 126 -9.06 -4.79 -1.02
CA THR A 126 -10.27 -4.55 -1.83
C THR A 126 -11.35 -5.62 -1.63
N MET A 127 -11.02 -6.76 -1.01
CA MET A 127 -11.96 -7.83 -0.67
C MET A 127 -12.62 -7.62 0.70
N HIS A 128 -12.22 -6.58 1.44
CA HIS A 128 -12.82 -6.28 2.72
C HIS A 128 -14.23 -5.69 2.56
N ASP A 129 -15.13 -6.09 3.46
CA ASP A 129 -16.54 -5.69 3.43
C ASP A 129 -16.73 -4.17 3.40
N ASP A 130 -15.94 -3.43 4.17
CA ASP A 130 -16.01 -1.96 4.20
C ASP A 130 -15.57 -1.32 2.87
N PHE A 131 -14.63 -1.96 2.16
CA PHE A 131 -14.23 -1.52 0.82
C PHE A 131 -15.37 -1.75 -0.18
N MET A 132 -15.94 -2.95 -0.19
CA MET A 132 -17.05 -3.30 -1.09
C MET A 132 -18.30 -2.43 -0.85
N LYS A 133 -18.55 -2.06 0.41
CA LYS A 133 -19.63 -1.14 0.81
C LYS A 133 -19.30 0.34 0.59
N LYS A 134 -18.15 0.66 -0.03
CA LYS A 134 -17.69 2.03 -0.35
C LYS A 134 -17.69 2.96 0.86
N LYS A 135 -17.20 2.47 2.00
CA LYS A 135 -17.02 3.31 3.19
C LYS A 135 -15.72 4.14 3.14
N LEU A 136 -15.17 4.38 1.94
CA LEU A 136 -13.89 5.03 1.66
C LEU A 136 -14.07 6.10 0.58
#